data_AF-A0A3B9CQA9-F1
#
_entry.id   AF-A0A3B9CQA9-F1
#
_cell.length_a   1.000
_cell.length_b   1.000
_cell.length_c   1.000
_cell.angle_alpha   90.00
_cell.angle_beta   90.00
_cell.angle_gamma   90.00
#
_symmetry.space_group_name_H-M   'P 1'
#
loop_
_entity.id
_entity.type
_entity.pdbx_description
1 polymer ?
#
loop_
_entity_poly.entity_id
_entity_poly.type
_entity_poly.pdbx_seq_one_letter_code
_entity_poly.pdbx_strand_id
1 'polypeptide(L)'
;MYATDTILTFSFPLGRLGGARLRMSFLFPVTAVAIIWRFRSIENGLLAIAVIIGSVLLHELAHLVVSRSTGGEMDNICLWPLGGLEEPYG
;
A
#
# COMPACT_ATOMS: atom_id res chain seq x y z
N MET A 1 -10.69 -13.20 19.02
CA MET A 1 -9.22 -13.23 18.88
C MET A 1 -8.90 -14.29 17.83
N TYR A 2 -8.78 -13.91 16.56
CA TYR A 2 -8.27 -14.81 15.53
C TYR A 2 -6.81 -14.46 15.29
N ALA A 3 -5.97 -15.47 15.49
CA ALA A 3 -4.54 -15.41 15.29
C ALA A 3 -4.23 -15.35 13.79
N THR A 4 -4.16 -14.14 13.25
CA THR A 4 -3.46 -13.84 12.00
C THR A 4 -2.52 -12.65 12.22
N ASP A 5 -1.74 -12.72 13.30
CA ASP A 5 -0.51 -11.96 13.55
C ASP A 5 0.60 -12.47 12.60
N THR A 6 0.31 -12.47 11.31
CA THR A 6 1.24 -12.89 10.28
C THR A 6 2.00 -11.66 9.80
N ILE A 7 3.30 -11.79 9.56
CA ILE A 7 4.20 -10.73 9.04
C ILE A 7 3.60 -10.01 7.81
N LEU A 8 2.70 -10.69 7.08
CA LEU A 8 1.94 -10.18 5.94
C LEU A 8 0.96 -9.04 6.30
N THR A 9 0.35 -9.10 7.48
CA THR A 9 -0.64 -8.12 7.99
C THR A 9 0.01 -6.98 8.76
N PHE A 10 1.29 -7.12 9.13
CA PHE A 10 2.01 -6.09 9.86
C PHE A 10 2.11 -4.82 9.02
N SER A 11 1.38 -3.79 9.43
CA SER A 11 1.25 -2.53 8.72
C SER A 11 1.43 -1.37 9.68
N PHE A 12 2.19 -0.38 9.26
CA PHE A 12 2.45 0.83 10.05
C PHE A 12 1.72 2.04 9.43
N PRO A 13 1.23 2.96 10.27
CA PRO A 13 0.54 4.16 9.79
C PRO A 13 1.56 5.12 9.14
N LEU A 14 1.28 5.56 7.91
CA LEU A 14 2.05 6.58 7.21
C LEU A 14 1.43 7.98 7.29
N GLY A 15 0.12 8.06 7.53
CA GLY A 15 -0.56 9.34 7.67
C GLY A 15 -2.01 9.30 7.25
N ARG A 16 -2.51 10.41 6.71
CA ARG A 16 -3.86 10.52 6.14
C ARG A 16 -3.78 11.16 4.77
N LEU A 17 -4.48 10.59 3.79
CA LEU A 17 -4.51 11.10 2.44
C LEU A 17 -5.96 11.11 1.94
N GLY A 18 -6.43 12.27 1.48
CA GLY A 18 -7.82 12.45 1.06
C GLY A 18 -8.85 12.24 2.18
N GLY A 19 -8.46 12.19 3.46
CA GLY A 19 -9.35 11.85 4.58
C GLY A 19 -9.34 10.36 4.98
N ALA A 20 -8.75 9.49 4.16
CA ALA A 20 -8.51 8.10 4.51
C ALA A 20 -7.17 7.93 5.25
N ARG A 21 -7.10 7.02 6.22
CA ARG A 21 -5.88 6.64 6.94
C ARG A 21 -4.98 5.81 6.04
N LEU A 22 -3.79 6.32 5.75
CA LEU A 22 -2.78 5.63 4.96
C LEU A 22 -1.94 4.73 5.86
N ARG A 23 -1.88 3.45 5.51
CA ARG A 23 -1.07 2.41 6.14
C ARG A 23 -0.17 1.78 5.08
N MET A 24 0.97 1.25 5.49
CA MET A 24 1.86 0.47 4.61
C MET A 24 2.24 -0.82 5.28
N SER A 25 2.16 -1.92 4.53
CA SER A 25 2.64 -3.21 5.00
C SER A 25 4.16 -3.26 5.06
N PHE A 26 4.70 -3.99 6.03
CA PHE A 26 6.12 -4.31 6.15
C PHE A 26 6.68 -5.04 4.93
N LEU A 27 5.86 -5.70 4.12
CA LEU A 27 6.32 -6.32 2.88
C LEU A 27 6.76 -5.30 1.84
N PHE A 28 6.32 -4.05 1.96
CA PHE A 28 6.68 -3.00 1.03
C PHE A 28 8.20 -2.69 1.06
N PRO A 29 8.82 -2.40 2.23
CA PRO A 29 10.27 -2.24 2.31
C PRO A 29 11.04 -3.53 1.97
N VAL A 30 10.50 -4.73 2.27
CA VAL A 30 11.12 -6.00 1.85
C VAL A 30 11.17 -6.10 0.32
N THR A 31 10.06 -5.75 -0.35
CA THR A 31 9.98 -5.71 -1.81
C THR A 31 10.94 -4.68 -2.39
N ALA A 32 11.05 -3.51 -1.77
CA ALA A 32 12.01 -2.48 -2.16
C ALA A 32 13.46 -2.98 -2.10
N VAL A 33 13.86 -3.62 -1.01
CA VAL A 33 15.21 -4.21 -0.88
C VAL A 33 15.44 -5.30 -1.94
N ALA A 34 14.46 -6.17 -2.18
CA ALA A 34 14.55 -7.21 -3.19
C ALA A 34 14.73 -6.64 -4.60
N ILE A 35 14.03 -5.55 -4.94
CA ILE A 35 14.14 -4.86 -6.23
C ILE A 35 15.52 -4.23 -6.39
N ILE A 36 15.98 -3.46 -5.40
CA ILE A 36 17.33 -2.84 -5.45
C ILE A 36 18.40 -3.92 -5.64
N TRP A 37 18.29 -5.03 -4.90
CA TRP A 37 19.22 -6.14 -5.03
C TRP A 37 19.17 -6.78 -6.42
N ARG A 38 17.98 -6.92 -7.01
CA ARG A 38 17.78 -7.51 -8.34
C ARG A 38 18.33 -6.66 -9.48
N PHE A 39 18.24 -5.33 -9.38
CA PHE A 39 18.75 -4.40 -10.38
C PHE A 39 20.27 -4.18 -10.29
N ARG A 40 20.89 -4.53 -9.15
CA ARG A 40 22.31 -4.26 -8.85
C ARG A 40 22.74 -2.80 -9.08
N SER A 41 21.76 -1.89 -9.06
CA SER A 41 21.94 -0.45 -9.19
C SER A 41 20.92 0.20 -8.26
N ILE A 42 21.42 1.07 -7.39
CA ILE A 42 20.59 1.79 -6.42
C ILE A 42 19.68 2.77 -7.16
N GLU A 43 20.18 3.48 -8.17
CA GLU A 43 19.39 4.44 -8.96
C GLU A 43 18.20 3.77 -9.66
N ASN A 44 18.45 2.67 -10.36
CA ASN A 44 17.39 1.92 -11.06
C ASN A 44 16.42 1.26 -10.08
N GLY A 45 16.93 0.77 -8.95
CA GLY A 45 16.11 0.21 -7.89
C GLY A 45 15.17 1.24 -7.27
N LEU A 46 15.69 2.43 -6.93
CA LEU A 46 14.90 3.54 -6.39
C LEU A 46 13.86 4.03 -7.40
N LEU A 47 14.22 4.14 -8.68
CA LEU A 47 13.29 4.54 -9.73
C LEU A 47 12.16 3.50 -9.90
N ALA A 48 12.50 2.21 -9.90
CA ALA A 48 11.50 1.14 -9.94
C ALA A 48 10.57 1.16 -8.72
N ILE A 49 11.12 1.37 -7.51
CA ILE A 49 10.32 1.50 -6.28
C ILE A 49 9.40 2.72 -6.36
N ALA A 50 9.91 3.86 -6.81
CA ALA A 50 9.11 5.09 -6.95
C ALA A 50 7.94 4.89 -7.92
N VAL A 51 8.18 4.20 -9.04
CA VAL A 51 7.12 3.84 -10.00
C VAL A 51 6.08 2.91 -9.37
N ILE A 52 6.51 1.90 -8.60
CA ILE A 52 5.58 0.96 -7.95
C ILE A 52 4.77 1.67 -6.87
N ILE A 53 5.41 2.46 -5.99
CA ILE A 53 4.70 3.26 -4.96
C ILE A 53 3.70 4.19 -5.62
N GLY A 54 4.13 4.93 -6.65
CA GLY A 54 3.27 5.86 -7.37
C GLY A 54 2.08 5.15 -8.03
N SER A 55 2.33 4.02 -8.69
CA SER A 55 1.27 3.23 -9.34
C SER A 55 0.27 2.67 -8.34
N VAL A 56 0.72 2.08 -7.24
CA VAL A 56 -0.17 1.53 -6.19
C VAL A 56 -0.93 2.66 -5.51
N LEU A 57 -0.28 3.77 -5.18
CA LEU A 57 -0.95 4.92 -4.57
C LEU A 57 -2.04 5.50 -5.48
N LEU A 58 -1.75 5.65 -6.78
CA LEU A 58 -2.74 6.11 -7.76
C LEU A 58 -3.89 5.12 -7.92
N HIS A 59 -3.61 3.81 -7.89
CA HIS A 59 -4.62 2.76 -7.94
C HIS A 59 -5.59 2.85 -6.74
N GLU A 60 -5.06 2.94 -5.53
CA GLU A 60 -5.87 3.06 -4.31
C GLU A 60 -6.64 4.39 -4.24
N LEU A 61 -6.04 5.47 -4.73
CA LEU A 61 -6.72 6.75 -4.85
C LEU A 61 -7.89 6.70 -5.84
N ALA A 62 -7.73 5.98 -6.94
CA ALA A 62 -8.83 5.77 -7.88
C ALA A 62 -9.99 5.01 -7.22
N HIS A 63 -9.71 3.97 -6.43
CA HIS A 63 -10.73 3.27 -5.63
C HIS A 63 -11.41 4.19 -4.62
N LEU A 64 -10.64 5.02 -3.90
CA LEU A 64 -11.20 5.99 -2.96
C LEU A 64 -12.16 6.98 -3.65
N VAL A 65 -11.75 7.51 -4.81
CA VAL A 65 -12.55 8.46 -5.58
C VAL A 65 -13.82 7.80 -6.09
N VAL A 66 -13.72 6.60 -6.66
CA VAL A 66 -14.88 5.85 -7.16
C VAL A 66 -15.84 5.51 -6.01
N SER A 67 -15.34 4.97 -4.91
CA SER A 67 -16.14 4.65 -3.72
C SER A 67 -16.94 5.86 -3.23
N ARG A 68 -16.29 7.02 -3.11
CA ARG A 68 -16.95 8.27 -2.68
C ARG A 68 -17.96 8.78 -3.68
N SER A 69 -17.67 8.65 -4.98
CA SER A 69 -18.62 9.05 -6.03
C SER A 69 -19.91 8.21 -6.01
N THR A 70 -19.83 6.98 -5.49
CA THR A 70 -20.98 6.08 -5.28
C THR A 70 -21.62 6.20 -3.89
N GLY A 71 -21.15 7.14 -3.05
CA GLY A 71 -21.64 7.34 -1.68
C GLY A 71 -21.10 6.35 -0.64
N GLY A 72 -20.04 5.59 -0.96
CA GLY A 72 -19.38 4.67 -0.03
C GLY A 72 -18.34 5.37 0.84
N GLU A 73 -18.26 4.95 2.10
CA GLU A 73 -17.23 5.41 3.05
C GLU A 73 -16.02 4.47 3.00
N MET A 74 -14.88 5.00 2.60
CA MET A 74 -13.61 4.28 2.55
C MET A 74 -12.58 5.10 3.31
N ASP A 75 -12.34 4.70 4.56
CA ASP A 75 -11.60 5.49 5.55
C ASP A 75 -10.18 4.98 5.80
N ASN A 76 -9.77 3.91 5.14
CA ASN A 76 -8.44 3.34 5.24
C ASN A 76 -7.90 2.95 3.86
N ILE A 77 -6.62 3.16 3.66
CA ILE A 77 -5.86 2.73 2.49
C ILE A 77 -4.63 1.98 3.02
N CYS A 78 -4.48 0.71 2.65
CA CYS A 78 -3.29 -0.08 2.96
C CYS A 78 -2.46 -0.28 1.70
N LEU A 79 -1.25 0.27 1.68
CA LEU A 79 -0.29 0.05 0.60
C LEU A 79 0.35 -1.33 0.77
N TRP A 80 0.04 -2.22 -0.16
CA TRP A 80 0.65 -3.53 -0.30
C TRP A 80 1.37 -3.62 -1.66
N PRO A 81 2.52 -4.29 -1.75
CA PRO A 81 3.30 -4.36 -2.99
C PRO A 81 2.60 -5.06 -4.16
N LEU A 82 1.55 -5.85 -3.91
CA LEU A 82 0.71 -6.50 -4.93
C LEU A 82 -0.69 -5.87 -5.10
N GLY A 83 -0.98 -4.74 -4.44
CA GLY A 83 -2.30 -4.07 -4.44
C GLY A 83 -2.90 -3.92 -3.03
N GLY A 84 -3.64 -2.84 -2.78
CA GLY A 84 -4.25 -2.57 -1.49
C GLY A 84 -5.60 -3.25 -1.35
N LEU A 85 -5.68 -4.18 -0.40
CA LEU A 85 -6.93 -4.81 0.03
C LEU A 85 -7.10 -4.47 1.50
N GLU A 86 -7.98 -3.51 1.80
CA GLU A 86 -8.73 -3.58 3.05
C GLU A 86 -10.17 -3.96 2.67
N GLU A 87 -10.45 -5.25 2.84
CA GLU A 87 -11.80 -5.80 2.82
C GLU A 87 -12.61 -5.10 3.91
N PRO A 88 -13.74 -4.44 3.59
CA PRO A 88 -14.44 -3.62 4.57
C PRO A 88 -15.37 -4.46 5.44
N TYR A 89 -14.91 -5.52 6.13
CA TYR A 89 -15.70 -6.14 7.21
C TYR A 89 -14.83 -6.86 8.26
N GLY A 90 -14.96 -6.42 9.53
CA GLY A 90 -14.67 -7.24 10.72
C GLY A 90 -13.73 -6.65 11.74
#